data_AF-A0A2P4Y0B3-F1
#
_entry.id   AF-A0A2P4Y0B3-F1
#
_cell.length_a   1.000
_cell.length_b   1.000
_cell.length_c   1.000
_cell.angle_alpha   90.00
_cell.angle_beta   90.00
_cell.angle_gamma   90.00
#
_symmetry.space_group_name_H-M   'P 1'
#
loop_
_entity.id
_entity.type
_entity.pdbx_description
1 polymer ?
#
loop_
_entity_poly.entity_id
_entity_poly.type
_entity_poly.pdbx_seq_one_letter_code
_entity_poly.pdbx_strand_id
1 'polypeptide(L)'
;MRPHYIILVGAVALLTPATSTSIERDSKVTSVLARSFHTGTNRFLRIHYDDVEERAFGINSIPGVDRFSSYLSKQKLAKYLKNDEDMDVVFTKLKLNTAGEKLFENPKFLDWVKYVDDYNDKNPDKAKSMLLTLLNQYNDEPLSKMLEAAKQVKSTNSIATRLQTEQMNMWKRDDITADELFQIYRLHDGVPAYPAINIWMRYADEFAPGTKTTLFETLQKHYSDNALSQVVIAMMKVPSTEKWAVDLQKQQIRLWLDKLESPENVFKLLMLDKGADNLLANPQFKVWTGYAIEFRKHAPGTQMSVIDTLMKNYTPKNMATIINTAKQNPNTKRMAQYMQADEVKLVETLYVAKVEKIKEEWNQQIRVWLDRMEPPENVFKILKLDKEADNLLANPQMKVWTKYTKKFKDRTKEMHLTVTEGILSDTLLKYYNPEHLATFIATAKKNPNTELMAQYEEAVLVHKKYMAKIKKILVD
;
A
#
# COMPACT_ATOMS: atom_id res chain seq x y z
N MET A 1 33.24 20.24 -21.52
CA MET A 1 32.05 21.10 -21.37
C MET A 1 30.84 20.31 -21.86
N ARG A 2 29.89 20.00 -20.97
CA ARG A 2 28.68 19.22 -21.26
C ARG A 2 27.57 20.18 -21.69
N PRO A 3 26.90 20.00 -22.84
CA PRO A 3 25.56 20.52 -23.03
C PRO A 3 24.56 19.46 -22.58
N HIS A 4 23.72 19.75 -21.58
CA HIS A 4 22.56 18.93 -21.26
C HIS A 4 21.35 19.53 -21.97
N TYR A 5 20.92 18.86 -23.02
CA TYR A 5 19.55 18.94 -23.52
C TYR A 5 18.64 18.36 -22.44
N ILE A 6 17.79 19.20 -21.85
CA ILE A 6 16.65 18.73 -21.03
C ILE A 6 15.45 18.68 -21.96
N ILE A 7 15.03 17.45 -22.24
CA ILE A 7 13.76 17.13 -22.89
C ILE A 7 12.66 17.43 -21.87
N LEU A 8 11.90 18.50 -22.11
CA LEU A 8 10.64 18.79 -21.42
C LEU A 8 9.56 17.85 -21.97
N VAL A 9 9.18 16.84 -21.19
CA VAL A 9 7.91 16.12 -21.41
C VAL A 9 6.84 16.86 -20.61
N GLY A 10 6.00 17.60 -21.32
CA GLY A 10 4.90 18.36 -20.76
C GLY A 10 3.77 17.47 -20.26
N ALA A 11 3.36 17.68 -19.00
CA ALA A 11 2.03 17.32 -18.54
C ALA A 11 1.09 18.48 -18.91
N VAL A 12 0.26 18.28 -19.93
CA VAL A 12 -0.82 19.19 -20.31
C VAL A 12 -1.90 19.11 -19.24
N ALA A 13 -1.94 20.10 -18.34
CA ALA A 13 -3.15 20.41 -17.59
C ALA A 13 -4.03 21.27 -18.50
N LEU A 14 -5.14 20.70 -18.97
CA LEU A 14 -6.19 21.42 -19.68
C LEU A 14 -6.79 22.48 -18.74
N LEU A 15 -6.28 23.70 -18.79
CA LEU A 15 -6.98 24.89 -18.30
C LEU A 15 -7.95 25.31 -19.40
N THR A 16 -9.23 24.96 -19.22
CA THR A 16 -10.30 25.67 -19.92
C THR A 16 -10.35 27.10 -19.35
N PRO A 17 -10.42 28.14 -20.20
CA PRO A 17 -10.68 29.48 -19.72
C PRO A 17 -12.14 29.52 -19.26
N ALA A 18 -12.36 29.50 -17.95
CA ALA A 18 -13.66 29.86 -17.41
C ALA A 18 -13.91 31.33 -17.79
N THR A 19 -14.74 31.53 -18.81
CA THR A 19 -15.38 32.80 -19.09
C THR A 19 -15.98 33.33 -17.80
N SER A 20 -15.69 34.60 -17.52
CA SER A 20 -16.27 35.38 -16.43
C SER A 20 -17.80 35.40 -16.53
N THR A 21 -18.47 34.42 -15.96
CA THR A 21 -19.86 34.52 -15.58
C THR A 21 -19.89 34.94 -14.12
N SER A 22 -20.36 36.17 -13.90
CA SER A 22 -20.78 36.69 -12.61
C SER A 22 -21.65 35.66 -11.90
N ILE A 23 -21.10 34.96 -10.91
CA ILE A 23 -21.88 34.09 -10.04
C ILE A 23 -22.61 35.00 -9.05
N GLU A 24 -23.93 34.97 -9.14
CA GLU A 24 -24.86 35.58 -8.20
C GLU A 24 -24.58 35.12 -6.77
N ARG A 25 -24.79 36.05 -5.83
CA ARG A 25 -24.76 35.80 -4.39
C ARG A 25 -25.74 34.67 -4.05
N ASP A 26 -25.22 33.52 -3.63
CA ASP A 26 -25.98 32.58 -2.81
C ASP A 26 -25.30 32.47 -1.44
N SER A 27 -25.91 33.14 -0.46
CA SER A 27 -25.36 33.48 0.85
C SER A 27 -25.60 32.38 1.89
N LYS A 28 -25.00 31.21 1.68
CA LYS A 28 -24.80 30.22 2.74
C LYS A 28 -23.32 29.88 2.86
N VAL A 29 -22.56 30.83 3.37
CA VAL A 29 -21.13 30.69 3.64
C VAL A 29 -20.95 29.95 4.96
N THR A 30 -20.52 28.69 4.89
CA THR A 30 -19.93 27.94 6.00
C THR A 30 -18.58 28.56 6.37
N SER A 31 -18.58 29.72 7.03
CA SER A 31 -17.38 30.25 7.71
C SER A 31 -17.37 29.77 9.16
N VAL A 32 -16.21 29.35 9.70
CA VAL A 32 -16.05 28.96 11.12
C VAL A 32 -16.65 30.03 12.04
N LEU A 33 -16.52 31.30 11.64
CA LEU A 33 -16.95 32.48 12.38
C LEU A 33 -18.38 32.96 12.07
N ALA A 34 -19.19 32.24 11.28
CA ALA A 34 -20.58 32.63 11.00
C ALA A 34 -21.43 32.75 12.28
N ARG A 35 -21.08 31.98 13.33
CA ARG A 35 -21.74 32.02 14.64
C ARG A 35 -21.35 33.24 15.48
N SER A 36 -20.12 33.74 15.38
CA SER A 36 -19.64 34.88 16.17
C SER A 36 -19.97 36.25 15.55
N PHE A 37 -20.34 36.32 14.27
CA PHE A 37 -20.78 37.56 13.62
C PHE A 37 -22.28 37.90 13.84
N HIS A 38 -23.10 36.94 14.29
CA HIS A 38 -24.55 37.14 14.50
C HIS A 38 -24.96 37.41 15.95
N THR A 39 -24.09 37.13 16.93
CA THR A 39 -24.33 37.49 18.33
C THR A 39 -23.63 38.82 18.64
N GLY A 40 -24.45 39.81 18.95
CA GLY A 40 -24.12 41.23 18.81
C GLY A 40 -23.08 41.78 19.77
N THR A 41 -22.55 42.96 19.39
CA THR A 41 -21.85 43.93 20.25
C THR A 41 -21.13 43.33 21.45
N ASN A 42 -20.26 42.34 21.22
CA ASN A 42 -19.38 41.87 22.26
C ASN A 42 -18.40 43.01 22.53
N ARG A 43 -18.72 43.83 23.54
CA ARG A 43 -17.72 44.62 24.25
C ARG A 43 -16.64 43.62 24.64
N PHE A 44 -15.50 43.68 23.96
CA PHE A 44 -14.31 42.96 24.36
C PHE A 44 -13.95 43.47 25.76
N LEU A 45 -14.49 42.83 26.79
CA LEU A 45 -14.08 43.05 28.17
C LEU A 45 -12.57 42.83 28.21
N ARG A 46 -11.87 43.83 28.76
CA ARG A 46 -10.41 43.92 28.94
C ARG A 46 -9.66 42.69 28.47
N ILE A 47 -8.86 42.85 27.41
CA ILE A 47 -7.69 42.00 27.21
C ILE A 47 -6.71 42.35 28.35
N HIS A 48 -7.03 41.92 29.57
CA HIS A 48 -6.06 41.84 30.65
C HIS A 48 -5.18 40.66 30.27
N TYR A 49 -4.07 40.98 29.61
CA TYR A 49 -2.94 40.08 29.45
C TYR A 49 -2.32 39.85 30.82
N ASP A 50 -2.98 39.05 31.65
CA ASP A 50 -2.35 38.49 32.83
C ASP A 50 -1.54 37.29 32.38
N ASP A 51 -0.24 37.55 32.35
CA ASP A 51 0.87 36.66 32.06
C ASP A 51 1.06 36.18 30.61
N VAL A 52 2.34 36.19 30.22
CA VAL A 52 2.96 35.67 28.98
C VAL A 52 3.00 36.61 27.77
N GLU A 53 4.06 37.43 27.73
CA GLU A 53 4.88 37.78 26.55
C GLU A 53 4.24 38.31 25.23
N GLU A 54 2.94 38.55 25.10
CA GLU A 54 2.35 38.93 23.79
C GLU A 54 2.54 40.40 23.38
N ARG A 55 2.99 41.29 24.27
CA ARG A 55 3.43 42.64 23.88
C ARG A 55 4.75 42.64 23.09
N ALA A 56 5.42 41.50 22.97
CA ALA A 56 6.66 41.35 22.21
C ALA A 56 6.49 41.36 20.67
N PHE A 57 5.24 41.32 20.15
CA PHE A 57 4.97 41.19 18.70
C PHE A 57 4.36 42.43 18.03
N GLY A 58 4.32 43.58 18.71
CA GLY A 58 3.89 44.86 18.11
C GLY A 58 4.75 45.26 16.91
N ILE A 59 4.30 46.20 16.06
CA ILE A 59 5.03 46.56 14.83
C ILE A 59 6.52 46.90 15.09
N ASN A 60 6.82 47.43 16.27
CA ASN A 60 8.17 47.79 16.74
C ASN A 60 9.13 46.59 16.92
N SER A 61 8.64 45.35 16.94
CA SER A 61 9.48 44.14 17.01
C SER A 61 10.12 43.79 15.66
N ILE A 62 9.65 44.39 14.56
CA ILE A 62 10.17 44.13 13.21
C ILE A 62 11.43 45.00 12.98
N PRO A 63 12.62 44.40 12.80
CA PRO A 63 13.85 45.17 12.61
C PRO A 63 13.78 46.05 11.36
N GLY A 64 13.99 47.35 11.54
CA GLY A 64 14.01 48.33 10.44
C GLY A 64 12.62 48.80 9.98
N VAL A 65 11.54 48.47 10.70
CA VAL A 65 10.17 48.86 10.34
C VAL A 65 9.98 50.37 10.17
N ASP A 66 10.72 51.19 10.92
CA ASP A 66 10.68 52.66 10.84
C ASP A 66 11.12 53.23 9.48
N ARG A 67 11.82 52.43 8.67
CA ARG A 67 12.31 52.78 7.33
C ARG A 67 11.26 52.56 6.23
N PHE A 68 10.19 51.82 6.50
CA PHE A 68 9.17 51.48 5.50
C PHE A 68 8.14 52.59 5.30
N SER A 69 7.99 53.48 6.28
CA SER A 69 7.02 54.58 6.21
C SER A 69 7.65 55.86 5.66
N SER A 70 7.18 56.31 4.50
CA SER A 70 7.58 57.59 3.90
C SER A 70 7.21 58.77 4.82
N TYR A 71 7.94 59.88 4.76
CA TYR A 71 7.60 61.07 5.54
C TYR A 71 6.17 61.58 5.27
N LEU A 72 5.72 61.48 4.02
CA LEU A 72 4.35 61.83 3.60
C LEU A 72 3.30 60.88 4.20
N SER A 73 3.62 59.58 4.31
CA SER A 73 2.77 58.61 5.03
C SER A 73 2.63 59.01 6.49
N LYS A 74 3.74 59.34 7.18
CA LYS A 74 3.73 59.71 8.61
C LYS A 74 2.85 60.92 8.90
N GLN A 75 2.95 62.00 8.10
CA GLN A 75 2.09 63.18 8.28
C GLN A 75 0.61 62.88 8.04
N LYS A 76 0.30 62.07 7.02
CA LYS A 76 -1.07 61.70 6.68
C LYS A 76 -1.72 60.83 7.75
N LEU A 77 -1.00 59.84 8.27
CA LEU A 77 -1.46 59.00 9.39
C LEU A 77 -1.62 59.80 10.69
N ALA A 78 -0.69 60.72 10.99
CA ALA A 78 -0.83 61.61 12.15
C ALA A 78 -2.08 62.49 12.06
N LYS A 79 -2.44 62.96 10.86
CA LYS A 79 -3.70 63.69 10.64
C LYS A 79 -4.92 62.80 10.90
N TYR A 80 -4.91 61.55 10.42
CA TYR A 80 -6.00 60.60 10.68
C TYR A 80 -6.15 60.31 12.16
N LEU A 81 -5.03 60.13 12.87
CA LEU A 81 -5.01 59.84 14.30
C LEU A 81 -5.49 61.05 15.12
N LYS A 82 -5.12 62.26 14.73
CA LYS A 82 -5.62 63.50 15.36
C LYS A 82 -7.14 63.63 15.21
N ASN A 83 -7.68 63.21 14.07
CA ASN A 83 -9.10 63.29 13.75
C ASN A 83 -9.90 62.09 14.27
N ASP A 84 -9.27 61.15 14.98
CA ASP A 84 -9.88 59.89 15.45
C ASP A 84 -10.62 59.15 14.33
N GLU A 85 -10.00 59.07 13.15
CA GLU A 85 -10.60 58.37 12.02
C GLU A 85 -10.68 56.85 12.29
N ASP A 86 -11.83 56.24 11.99
CA ASP A 86 -12.00 54.81 12.19
C ASP A 86 -11.02 53.98 11.33
N MET A 87 -10.50 52.87 11.88
CA MET A 87 -9.49 52.05 11.21
C MET A 87 -9.95 51.48 9.86
N ASP A 88 -11.24 51.20 9.68
CA ASP A 88 -11.80 50.68 8.41
C ASP A 88 -11.81 51.79 7.34
N VAL A 89 -12.05 53.03 7.77
CA VAL A 89 -11.97 54.21 6.90
C VAL A 89 -10.52 54.44 6.47
N VAL A 90 -9.56 54.33 7.39
CA VAL A 90 -8.13 54.49 7.05
C VAL A 90 -7.65 53.35 6.15
N PHE A 91 -8.08 52.11 6.39
CA PHE A 91 -7.82 50.96 5.51
C PHE A 91 -8.24 51.25 4.06
N THR A 92 -9.44 51.81 3.89
CA THR A 92 -9.99 52.21 2.59
C THR A 92 -9.24 53.40 1.99
N LYS A 93 -8.91 54.43 2.78
CA LYS A 93 -8.13 55.61 2.33
C LYS A 93 -6.71 55.27 1.87
N LEU A 94 -6.13 54.19 2.40
CA LEU A 94 -4.86 53.62 1.96
C LEU A 94 -4.99 52.72 0.72
N LYS A 95 -6.22 52.46 0.26
CA LYS A 95 -6.58 51.56 -0.85
C LYS A 95 -6.16 50.11 -0.59
N LEU A 96 -6.26 49.67 0.67
CA LEU A 96 -5.92 48.30 1.07
C LEU A 96 -7.08 47.32 0.78
N ASN A 97 -8.32 47.82 0.74
CA ASN A 97 -9.51 47.06 0.34
C ASN A 97 -9.52 46.62 -1.13
N THR A 98 -8.60 47.14 -1.94
CA THR A 98 -8.42 46.74 -3.35
C THR A 98 -7.13 45.94 -3.58
N ALA A 99 -6.40 45.57 -2.53
CA ALA A 99 -5.10 44.90 -2.65
C ALA A 99 -5.21 43.40 -2.96
N GLY A 100 -6.38 42.78 -2.73
CA GLY A 100 -6.60 41.35 -2.94
C GLY A 100 -5.60 40.49 -2.17
N GLU A 101 -5.23 39.35 -2.75
CA GLU A 101 -4.29 38.39 -2.12
C GLU A 101 -2.90 38.99 -1.83
N LYS A 102 -2.54 40.11 -2.46
CA LYS A 102 -1.26 40.80 -2.28
C LYS A 102 -1.27 41.84 -1.17
N LEU A 103 -2.26 41.82 -0.27
CA LEU A 103 -2.37 42.78 0.82
C LEU A 103 -1.08 42.87 1.66
N PHE A 104 -0.51 41.73 2.05
CA PHE A 104 0.67 41.67 2.91
C PHE A 104 1.96 42.08 2.19
N GLU A 105 1.97 42.07 0.86
CA GLU A 105 3.07 42.60 0.04
C GLU A 105 2.98 44.14 -0.13
N ASN A 106 1.81 44.71 0.13
CA ASN A 106 1.60 46.14 -0.02
C ASN A 106 2.28 46.90 1.13
N PRO A 107 3.26 47.78 0.88
CA PRO A 107 3.97 48.50 1.94
C PRO A 107 3.04 49.38 2.79
N LYS A 108 1.89 49.82 2.24
CA LYS A 108 0.89 50.58 2.99
C LYS A 108 0.16 49.75 4.05
N PHE A 109 0.25 48.43 4.00
CA PHE A 109 -0.30 47.57 5.04
C PHE A 109 0.42 47.80 6.38
N LEU A 110 1.75 47.91 6.38
CA LEU A 110 2.51 48.21 7.60
C LEU A 110 2.23 49.63 8.11
N ASP A 111 2.02 50.60 7.22
CA ASP A 111 1.54 51.94 7.57
C ASP A 111 0.17 51.88 8.31
N TRP A 112 -0.75 51.03 7.83
CA TRP A 112 -2.05 50.81 8.48
C TRP A 112 -1.92 50.08 9.82
N VAL A 113 -1.09 49.04 9.92
CA VAL A 113 -0.84 48.32 11.18
C VAL A 113 -0.35 49.28 12.26
N LYS A 114 0.61 50.15 11.92
CA LYS A 114 1.11 51.17 12.85
C LYS A 114 0.00 52.12 13.27
N TYR A 115 -0.82 52.57 12.32
CA TYR A 115 -1.96 53.42 12.62
C TYR A 115 -2.94 52.77 13.61
N VAL A 116 -3.26 51.49 13.45
CA VAL A 116 -4.20 50.80 14.34
C VAL A 116 -3.61 50.61 15.74
N ASP A 117 -2.32 50.26 15.85
CA ASP A 117 -1.63 50.19 17.13
C ASP A 117 -1.68 51.58 17.83
N ASP A 118 -1.30 52.67 17.14
CA ASP A 118 -1.32 54.04 17.68
C ASP A 118 -2.76 54.51 18.05
N TYR A 119 -3.76 54.14 17.24
CA TYR A 119 -5.17 54.47 17.48
C TYR A 119 -5.72 53.76 18.72
N ASN A 120 -5.40 52.47 18.89
CA ASN A 120 -5.84 51.68 20.03
C ASN A 120 -5.16 52.14 21.33
N ASP A 121 -3.87 52.51 21.27
CA ASP A 121 -3.15 53.08 22.43
C ASP A 121 -3.75 54.43 22.85
N LYS A 122 -4.12 55.27 21.88
CA LYS A 122 -4.78 56.56 22.14
C LYS A 122 -6.21 56.37 22.66
N ASN A 123 -6.91 55.34 22.22
CA ASN A 123 -8.32 55.09 22.53
C ASN A 123 -8.57 53.69 23.13
N PRO A 124 -8.06 53.38 24.35
CA PRO A 124 -8.16 52.03 24.93
C PRO A 124 -9.60 51.49 25.03
N ASP A 125 -10.56 52.36 25.37
CA ASP A 125 -11.97 52.00 25.51
C ASP A 125 -12.67 51.70 24.16
N LYS A 126 -12.03 52.08 23.05
CA LYS A 126 -12.52 51.87 21.68
C LYS A 126 -11.59 50.97 20.89
N ALA A 127 -10.66 50.28 21.54
CA ALA A 127 -9.69 49.44 20.87
C ALA A 127 -10.41 48.39 20.03
N LYS A 128 -10.00 48.25 18.76
CA LYS A 128 -10.55 47.28 17.83
C LYS A 128 -9.44 46.42 17.26
N SER A 129 -9.77 45.16 16.99
CA SER A 129 -8.86 44.24 16.31
C SER A 129 -8.80 44.49 14.81
N MET A 130 -7.59 44.54 14.25
CA MET A 130 -7.34 44.53 12.81
C MET A 130 -7.91 43.27 12.13
N LEU A 131 -7.96 42.14 12.85
CA LEU A 131 -8.45 40.88 12.31
C LEU A 131 -9.90 41.01 11.81
N LEU A 132 -10.73 41.81 12.50
CA LEU A 132 -12.13 42.02 12.11
C LEU A 132 -12.25 42.72 10.74
N THR A 133 -11.45 43.75 10.49
CA THR A 133 -11.38 44.42 9.18
C THR A 133 -10.98 43.43 8.09
N LEU A 134 -9.99 42.58 8.37
CA LEU A 134 -9.49 41.60 7.42
C LEU A 134 -10.49 40.47 7.17
N LEU A 135 -11.17 39.98 8.19
CA LEU A 135 -12.21 38.95 8.07
C LEU A 135 -13.38 39.41 7.20
N ASN A 136 -13.82 40.67 7.38
CA ASN A 136 -14.85 41.27 6.53
C ASN A 136 -14.44 41.34 5.05
N GLN A 137 -13.15 41.43 4.76
CA GLN A 137 -12.62 41.56 3.40
C GLN A 137 -12.36 40.21 2.73
N TYR A 138 -11.83 39.22 3.45
CA TYR A 138 -11.30 37.98 2.87
C TYR A 138 -12.05 36.71 3.27
N ASN A 139 -13.00 36.80 4.22
CA ASN A 139 -13.57 35.65 4.93
C ASN A 139 -12.51 34.85 5.70
N ASP A 140 -12.95 33.85 6.46
CA ASP A 140 -12.10 33.14 7.42
C ASP A 140 -11.00 32.28 6.75
N GLU A 141 -11.37 31.25 5.98
CA GLU A 141 -10.40 30.31 5.40
C GLU A 141 -9.37 30.99 4.47
N PRO A 142 -9.75 31.86 3.50
CA PRO A 142 -8.77 32.54 2.65
C PRO A 142 -7.82 33.43 3.46
N LEU A 143 -8.33 34.15 4.46
CA LEU A 143 -7.50 34.99 5.32
C LEU A 143 -6.48 34.15 6.11
N SER A 144 -6.90 33.02 6.69
CA SER A 144 -5.99 32.14 7.43
C SER A 144 -4.82 31.67 6.58
N LYS A 145 -5.11 31.30 5.31
CA LYS A 145 -4.09 30.87 4.35
C LYS A 145 -3.14 32.02 3.99
N MET A 146 -3.66 33.23 3.79
CA MET A 146 -2.84 34.43 3.55
C MET A 146 -1.94 34.76 4.76
N LEU A 147 -2.46 34.64 5.99
CA LEU A 147 -1.69 34.84 7.21
C LEU A 147 -0.58 33.79 7.37
N GLU A 148 -0.87 32.51 7.09
CA GLU A 148 0.13 31.43 7.15
C GLU A 148 1.25 31.62 6.12
N ALA A 149 0.94 32.14 4.93
CA ALA A 149 1.94 32.52 3.94
C ALA A 149 2.75 33.75 4.40
N ALA A 150 2.09 34.79 4.92
CA ALA A 150 2.74 36.00 5.42
C ALA A 150 3.68 35.75 6.61
N LYS A 151 3.46 34.67 7.38
CA LYS A 151 4.40 34.20 8.41
C LYS A 151 5.76 33.78 7.84
N GLN A 152 5.83 33.35 6.58
CA GLN A 152 7.10 32.94 5.96
C GLN A 152 7.96 34.13 5.49
N VAL A 153 7.42 35.35 5.52
CA VAL A 153 8.10 36.56 5.06
C VAL A 153 8.56 37.38 6.27
N LYS A 154 9.87 37.65 6.35
CA LYS A 154 10.51 38.33 7.50
C LYS A 154 9.82 39.64 7.91
N SER A 155 9.39 40.46 6.96
CA SER A 155 8.78 41.77 7.22
C SER A 155 7.33 41.70 7.71
N THR A 156 6.63 40.59 7.48
CA THR A 156 5.23 40.40 7.88
C THR A 156 5.05 39.30 8.93
N ASN A 157 6.12 38.58 9.27
CA ASN A 157 6.08 37.43 10.17
C ASN A 157 5.44 37.77 11.53
N SER A 158 5.89 38.84 12.21
CA SER A 158 5.39 39.21 13.53
C SER A 158 3.89 39.52 13.50
N ILE A 159 3.47 40.38 12.55
CA ILE A 159 2.07 40.78 12.44
C ILE A 159 1.17 39.62 12.01
N ALA A 160 1.61 38.80 11.06
CA ALA A 160 0.85 37.65 10.60
C ALA A 160 0.71 36.59 11.71
N THR A 161 1.76 36.39 12.52
CA THR A 161 1.71 35.51 13.70
C THR A 161 0.72 36.03 14.72
N ARG A 162 0.77 37.33 15.07
CA ARG A 162 -0.19 37.99 15.98
C ARG A 162 -1.63 37.78 15.53
N LEU A 163 -1.94 38.10 14.27
CA LEU A 163 -3.29 37.99 13.72
C LEU A 163 -3.78 36.54 13.66
N GLN A 164 -2.90 35.58 13.32
CA GLN A 164 -3.29 34.16 13.29
C GLN A 164 -3.49 33.60 14.71
N THR A 165 -2.69 34.02 15.70
CA THR A 165 -2.92 33.68 17.11
C THR A 165 -4.27 34.21 17.58
N GLU A 166 -4.60 35.45 17.24
CA GLU A 166 -5.89 36.04 17.58
C GLU A 166 -7.06 35.27 16.93
N GLN A 167 -6.92 34.89 15.67
CA GLN A 167 -7.89 34.06 14.95
C GLN A 167 -8.09 32.69 15.64
N MET A 168 -7.00 32.03 16.05
CA MET A 168 -7.06 30.76 16.77
C MET A 168 -7.72 30.91 18.15
N ASN A 169 -7.46 32.01 18.86
CA ASN A 169 -8.16 32.34 20.11
C ASN A 169 -9.66 32.63 19.90
N MET A 170 -10.05 33.17 18.73
CA MET A 170 -11.47 33.27 18.37
C MET A 170 -12.09 31.89 18.19
N TRP A 171 -11.49 31.01 17.39
CA TRP A 171 -11.99 29.64 17.21
C TRP A 171 -12.09 28.88 18.54
N LYS A 172 -11.09 29.02 19.42
CA LYS A 172 -11.13 28.42 20.77
C LYS A 172 -12.29 28.93 21.62
N ARG A 173 -12.59 30.24 21.59
CA ARG A 173 -13.72 30.82 22.36
C ARG A 173 -15.07 30.38 21.83
N ASP A 174 -15.16 30.11 20.52
CA ASP A 174 -16.35 29.57 19.88
C ASP A 174 -16.47 28.03 20.05
N ASP A 175 -15.64 27.45 20.93
CA ASP A 175 -15.56 26.01 21.23
C ASP A 175 -15.34 25.11 20.00
N ILE A 176 -14.70 25.65 18.96
CA ILE A 176 -14.42 24.89 17.73
C ILE A 176 -13.40 23.80 18.04
N THR A 177 -13.76 22.54 17.84
CA THR A 177 -12.83 21.43 18.04
C THR A 177 -11.83 21.33 16.90
N ALA A 178 -10.70 20.65 17.13
CA ALA A 178 -9.76 20.33 16.06
C ALA A 178 -10.44 19.56 14.92
N ASP A 179 -11.33 18.62 15.23
CA ASP A 179 -12.04 17.83 14.22
C ASP A 179 -13.02 18.67 13.39
N GLU A 180 -13.76 19.58 14.02
CA GLU A 180 -14.64 20.51 13.30
C GLU A 180 -13.85 21.43 12.37
N LEU A 181 -12.73 22.00 12.83
CA LEU A 181 -11.88 22.82 11.95
C LEU A 181 -11.33 22.01 10.78
N PHE A 182 -10.97 20.73 11.01
CA PHE A 182 -10.51 19.81 9.96
C PHE A 182 -11.55 19.64 8.85
N GLN A 183 -12.81 19.45 9.24
CA GLN A 183 -13.95 19.31 8.32
C GLN A 183 -14.29 20.62 7.62
N ILE A 184 -14.31 21.76 8.34
CA ILE A 184 -14.61 23.07 7.74
C ILE A 184 -13.58 23.43 6.67
N TYR A 185 -12.30 23.12 6.90
CA TYR A 185 -11.22 23.35 5.94
C TYR A 185 -11.14 22.25 4.87
N ARG A 186 -12.07 21.29 4.91
CA ARG A 186 -12.19 20.16 3.97
C ARG A 186 -10.86 19.42 3.81
N LEU A 187 -10.12 19.25 4.89
CA LEU A 187 -8.83 18.57 4.88
C LEU A 187 -8.95 17.06 4.64
N HIS A 188 -10.17 16.53 4.62
CA HIS A 188 -10.48 15.18 4.15
C HIS A 188 -10.70 15.08 2.62
N ASP A 189 -10.82 16.21 1.90
CA ASP A 189 -11.04 16.22 0.45
C ASP A 189 -9.70 16.17 -0.30
N GLY A 190 -9.06 15.01 -0.27
CA GLY A 190 -7.80 14.76 -1.00
C GLY A 190 -6.56 14.89 -0.13
N VAL A 191 -5.45 15.36 -0.69
CA VAL A 191 -4.16 15.41 0.03
C VAL A 191 -4.09 16.67 0.89
N PRO A 192 -4.06 16.58 2.23
CA PRO A 192 -3.91 17.75 3.08
C PRO A 192 -2.54 18.38 2.82
N ALA A 193 -2.53 19.67 2.50
CA ALA A 193 -1.31 20.36 2.09
C ALA A 193 -1.18 21.75 2.72
N TYR A 194 0.02 22.30 2.62
CA TYR A 194 0.30 23.68 3.00
C TYR A 194 -0.56 24.66 2.18
N PRO A 195 -1.06 25.77 2.77
CA PRO A 195 -0.91 26.18 4.17
C PRO A 195 -1.94 25.61 5.15
N ALA A 196 -3.05 25.05 4.66
CA ALA A 196 -4.20 24.67 5.48
C ALA A 196 -3.85 23.66 6.57
N ILE A 197 -3.02 22.66 6.26
CA ILE A 197 -2.62 21.64 7.23
C ILE A 197 -1.79 22.22 8.40
N ASN A 198 -0.96 23.24 8.15
CA ASN A 198 -0.16 23.88 9.19
C ASN A 198 -1.04 24.67 10.17
N ILE A 199 -2.02 25.39 9.62
CA ILE A 199 -2.99 26.14 10.41
C ILE A 199 -3.73 25.19 11.34
N TRP A 200 -4.23 24.09 10.79
CA TRP A 200 -4.92 23.07 11.57
C TRP A 200 -4.02 22.42 12.63
N MET A 201 -2.79 22.02 12.28
CA MET A 201 -1.87 21.38 13.24
C MET A 201 -1.54 22.29 14.42
N ARG A 202 -1.25 23.57 14.14
CA ARG A 202 -0.97 24.56 15.19
C ARG A 202 -2.21 24.76 16.07
N TYR A 203 -3.40 24.88 15.46
CA TYR A 203 -4.64 24.99 16.22
C TYR A 203 -4.87 23.78 17.12
N ALA A 204 -4.74 22.57 16.59
CA ALA A 204 -4.95 21.32 17.32
C ALA A 204 -3.99 21.13 18.50
N ASP A 205 -2.73 21.59 18.38
CA ASP A 205 -1.70 21.42 19.43
C ASP A 205 -1.77 22.51 20.52
N GLU A 206 -1.99 23.76 20.11
CA GLU A 206 -1.85 24.95 20.98
C GLU A 206 -3.19 25.50 21.51
N PHE A 207 -4.29 25.37 20.76
CA PHE A 207 -5.52 26.14 21.03
C PHE A 207 -6.80 25.30 21.19
N ALA A 208 -6.93 24.20 20.46
CA ALA A 208 -8.17 23.45 20.37
C ALA A 208 -8.66 22.99 21.77
N PRO A 209 -9.95 23.23 22.10
CA PRO A 209 -10.53 22.79 23.35
C PRO A 209 -10.72 21.25 23.37
N GLY A 210 -10.84 20.69 24.57
CA GLY A 210 -11.14 19.27 24.75
C GLY A 210 -9.92 18.36 24.66
N THR A 211 -10.13 17.14 24.16
CA THR A 211 -9.10 16.11 24.11
C THR A 211 -8.11 16.42 22.99
N LYS A 212 -6.82 16.52 23.35
CA LYS A 212 -5.74 16.64 22.38
C LYS A 212 -5.81 15.49 21.37
N THR A 213 -5.63 15.81 20.09
CA THR A 213 -5.57 14.82 19.03
C THR A 213 -4.35 15.07 18.15
N THR A 214 -3.83 14.00 17.56
CA THR A 214 -2.76 14.10 16.57
C THR A 214 -3.33 14.18 15.15
N LEU A 215 -2.49 14.64 14.21
CA LEU A 215 -2.82 14.56 12.78
C LEU A 215 -3.15 13.11 12.36
N PHE A 216 -2.38 12.14 12.88
CA PHE A 216 -2.58 10.74 12.54
C PHE A 216 -3.95 10.21 13.01
N GLU A 217 -4.31 10.45 14.26
CA GLU A 217 -5.62 10.05 14.82
C GLU A 217 -6.78 10.72 14.10
N THR A 218 -6.65 12.01 13.78
CA THR A 218 -7.69 12.74 13.04
C THR A 218 -7.86 12.14 11.64
N LEU A 219 -6.77 11.89 10.93
CA LEU A 219 -6.83 11.23 9.63
C LEU A 219 -7.44 9.82 9.71
N GLN A 220 -7.17 9.04 10.76
CA GLN A 220 -7.81 7.73 10.96
C GLN A 220 -9.33 7.80 11.16
N LYS A 221 -9.85 8.90 11.71
CA LYS A 221 -11.30 9.09 11.86
C LYS A 221 -11.99 9.36 10.53
N HIS A 222 -11.31 10.04 9.61
CA HIS A 222 -11.88 10.51 8.34
C HIS A 222 -11.54 9.60 7.15
N TYR A 223 -10.51 8.76 7.26
CA TYR A 223 -10.08 7.87 6.19
C TYR A 223 -10.09 6.40 6.62
N SER A 224 -10.56 5.52 5.73
CA SER A 224 -10.27 4.08 5.85
C SER A 224 -8.75 3.83 5.80
N ASP A 225 -8.25 2.75 6.40
CA ASP A 225 -6.81 2.43 6.42
C ASP A 225 -6.16 2.43 5.03
N ASN A 226 -6.89 1.94 4.01
CA ASN A 226 -6.44 1.97 2.62
C ASN A 226 -6.36 3.40 2.08
N ALA A 227 -7.42 4.20 2.24
CA ALA A 227 -7.44 5.58 1.79
C ALA A 227 -6.37 6.43 2.50
N LEU A 228 -6.17 6.21 3.81
CA LEU A 228 -5.14 6.87 4.59
C LEU A 228 -3.74 6.57 4.06
N SER A 229 -3.43 5.30 3.76
CA SER A 229 -2.12 4.95 3.21
C SER A 229 -1.88 5.59 1.83
N GLN A 230 -2.91 5.67 0.98
CA GLN A 230 -2.83 6.37 -0.30
C GLN A 230 -2.56 7.87 -0.13
N VAL A 231 -3.26 8.53 0.80
CA VAL A 231 -3.04 9.94 1.12
C VAL A 231 -1.63 10.17 1.63
N VAL A 232 -1.14 9.36 2.57
CA VAL A 232 0.23 9.47 3.11
C VAL A 232 1.26 9.29 1.99
N ILE A 233 1.11 8.29 1.11
CA ILE A 233 2.00 8.07 -0.04
C ILE A 233 1.98 9.26 -1.00
N ALA A 234 0.81 9.88 -1.21
CA ALA A 234 0.69 11.08 -2.04
C ALA A 234 1.38 12.29 -1.37
N MET A 235 1.21 12.49 -0.06
CA MET A 235 1.91 13.52 0.70
C MET A 235 3.44 13.36 0.65
N MET A 236 3.96 12.13 0.59
CA MET A 236 5.40 11.87 0.44
C MET A 236 5.96 12.37 -0.90
N LYS A 237 5.12 12.49 -1.93
CA LYS A 237 5.54 12.98 -3.26
C LYS A 237 5.54 14.51 -3.36
N VAL A 238 4.96 15.20 -2.38
CA VAL A 238 4.85 16.67 -2.35
C VAL A 238 5.93 17.21 -1.40
N PRO A 239 6.91 18.00 -1.89
CA PRO A 239 8.04 18.44 -1.07
C PRO A 239 7.66 19.18 0.22
N SER A 240 6.58 19.97 0.22
CA SER A 240 6.11 20.71 1.39
C SER A 240 5.51 19.84 2.49
N THR A 241 5.14 18.59 2.19
CA THR A 241 4.52 17.66 3.14
C THR A 241 5.34 16.39 3.39
N GLU A 242 6.44 16.19 2.66
CA GLU A 242 7.25 14.97 2.70
C GLU A 242 7.67 14.58 4.12
N LYS A 243 8.20 15.54 4.90
CA LYS A 243 8.69 15.29 6.26
C LYS A 243 7.58 14.74 7.16
N TRP A 244 6.40 15.37 7.17
CA TRP A 244 5.27 14.90 7.97
C TRP A 244 4.72 13.58 7.47
N ALA A 245 4.67 13.38 6.15
CA ALA A 245 4.22 12.14 5.54
C ALA A 245 5.10 10.94 5.96
N VAL A 246 6.41 11.13 6.06
CA VAL A 246 7.33 10.12 6.59
C VAL A 246 6.99 9.76 8.04
N ASP A 247 6.67 10.75 8.88
CA ASP A 247 6.31 10.51 10.28
C ASP A 247 4.92 9.89 10.43
N LEU A 248 3.96 10.22 9.56
CA LEU A 248 2.67 9.54 9.46
C LEU A 248 2.84 8.08 9.02
N GLN A 249 3.71 7.81 8.04
CA GLN A 249 4.00 6.45 7.60
C GLN A 249 4.62 5.61 8.72
N LYS A 250 5.51 6.17 9.54
CA LYS A 250 6.04 5.47 10.72
C LYS A 250 4.94 5.10 11.71
N GLN A 251 3.96 5.99 11.92
CA GLN A 251 2.82 5.72 12.79
C GLN A 251 1.92 4.63 12.20
N GLN A 252 1.67 4.63 10.88
CA GLN A 252 0.97 3.53 10.20
C GLN A 252 1.66 2.19 10.42
N ILE A 253 2.98 2.13 10.20
CA ILE A 253 3.78 0.91 10.37
C ILE A 253 3.68 0.37 11.80
N ARG A 254 3.81 1.24 12.82
CA ARG A 254 3.68 0.85 14.23
C ARG A 254 2.30 0.30 14.52
N LEU A 255 1.25 1.00 14.08
CA LEU A 255 -0.12 0.56 14.25
C LEU A 255 -0.38 -0.81 13.60
N TRP A 256 0.13 -1.03 12.40
CA TRP A 256 0.00 -2.31 11.70
C TRP A 256 0.74 -3.43 12.45
N LEU A 257 1.93 -3.16 13.00
CA LEU A 257 2.65 -4.13 13.83
C LEU A 257 1.89 -4.47 15.11
N ASP A 258 1.34 -3.46 15.80
CA ASP A 258 0.57 -3.64 17.04
C ASP A 258 -0.70 -4.47 16.81
N LYS A 259 -1.34 -4.27 15.66
CA LYS A 259 -2.53 -5.05 15.24
C LYS A 259 -2.18 -6.41 14.62
N LEU A 260 -0.89 -6.73 14.48
CA LEU A 260 -0.42 -7.90 13.72
C LEU A 260 -1.07 -7.99 12.33
N GLU A 261 -1.13 -6.86 11.62
CA GLU A 261 -1.65 -6.82 10.25
C GLU A 261 -0.76 -7.66 9.33
N SER A 262 -1.38 -8.51 8.50
CA SER A 262 -0.61 -9.46 7.70
C SER A 262 0.29 -8.72 6.69
N PRO A 263 1.54 -9.18 6.45
CA PRO A 263 2.38 -8.60 5.41
C PRO A 263 1.71 -8.56 4.03
N GLU A 264 0.81 -9.49 3.73
CA GLU A 264 0.03 -9.50 2.48
C GLU A 264 -0.94 -8.32 2.39
N ASN A 265 -1.64 -7.96 3.47
CA ASN A 265 -2.49 -6.77 3.48
C ASN A 265 -1.66 -5.49 3.46
N VAL A 266 -0.58 -5.40 4.24
CA VAL A 266 0.30 -4.23 4.24
C VAL A 266 0.91 -3.98 2.86
N PHE A 267 1.19 -5.03 2.09
CA PHE A 267 1.60 -4.91 0.69
C PHE A 267 0.61 -4.09 -0.14
N LYS A 268 -0.69 -4.38 0.01
CA LYS A 268 -1.79 -3.67 -0.69
C LYS A 268 -2.01 -2.27 -0.13
N LEU A 269 -1.93 -2.08 1.18
CA LEU A 269 -2.04 -0.75 1.81
C LEU A 269 -0.95 0.19 1.28
N LEU A 270 0.27 -0.32 1.10
CA LEU A 270 1.38 0.41 0.50
C LEU A 270 1.28 0.55 -1.04
N MET A 271 0.13 0.19 -1.63
CA MET A 271 -0.17 0.22 -3.06
C MET A 271 0.81 -0.58 -3.92
N LEU A 272 1.49 -1.57 -3.34
CA LEU A 272 2.50 -2.36 -4.04
C LEU A 272 1.90 -3.41 -4.96
N ASP A 273 0.57 -3.56 -5.02
CA ASP A 273 -0.18 -4.41 -5.95
C ASP A 273 -0.60 -3.68 -7.23
N LYS A 274 -0.40 -2.35 -7.31
CA LYS A 274 -0.93 -1.51 -8.40
C LYS A 274 0.02 -1.34 -9.60
N GLY A 275 1.26 -1.82 -9.53
CA GLY A 275 2.24 -1.60 -10.59
C GLY A 275 3.42 -2.56 -10.56
N ALA A 276 3.67 -3.22 -11.69
CA ALA A 276 4.75 -4.19 -11.85
C ALA A 276 6.10 -3.54 -12.20
N ASP A 277 6.07 -2.42 -12.93
CA ASP A 277 7.28 -1.75 -13.40
C ASP A 277 8.06 -1.15 -12.24
N ASN A 278 9.36 -1.48 -12.19
CA ASN A 278 10.28 -1.00 -11.15
C ASN A 278 9.80 -1.27 -9.71
N LEU A 279 8.94 -2.26 -9.50
CA LEU A 279 8.36 -2.57 -8.19
C LEU A 279 9.43 -2.75 -7.11
N LEU A 280 10.49 -3.51 -7.39
CA LEU A 280 11.57 -3.76 -6.43
C LEU A 280 12.42 -2.52 -6.13
N ALA A 281 12.36 -1.50 -6.99
CA ALA A 281 13.02 -0.21 -6.80
C ALA A 281 12.11 0.82 -6.12
N ASN A 282 10.82 0.51 -5.96
CA ASN A 282 9.86 1.38 -5.29
C ASN A 282 10.26 1.54 -3.80
N PRO A 283 10.42 2.78 -3.27
CA PRO A 283 10.72 3.01 -1.86
C PRO A 283 9.74 2.31 -0.90
N GLN A 284 8.45 2.23 -1.29
CA GLN A 284 7.42 1.55 -0.50
C GLN A 284 7.66 0.03 -0.41
N PHE A 285 8.33 -0.57 -1.40
CA PHE A 285 8.69 -1.99 -1.36
C PHE A 285 9.74 -2.24 -0.27
N LYS A 286 10.71 -1.33 -0.13
CA LYS A 286 11.70 -1.38 0.96
C LYS A 286 11.01 -1.27 2.32
N VAL A 287 10.06 -0.34 2.47
CA VAL A 287 9.25 -0.19 3.70
C VAL A 287 8.52 -1.50 4.02
N TRP A 288 7.86 -2.09 3.04
CA TRP A 288 7.15 -3.36 3.21
C TRP A 288 8.09 -4.52 3.61
N THR A 289 9.26 -4.65 2.97
CA THR A 289 10.22 -5.71 3.36
C THR A 289 10.70 -5.53 4.80
N GLY A 290 10.93 -4.29 5.24
CA GLY A 290 11.28 -3.99 6.63
C GLY A 290 10.15 -4.34 7.59
N TYR A 291 8.91 -3.94 7.25
CA TYR A 291 7.72 -4.31 8.01
C TYR A 291 7.60 -5.83 8.18
N ALA A 292 7.73 -6.59 7.10
CA ALA A 292 7.55 -8.03 7.14
C ALA A 292 8.63 -8.77 7.95
N ILE A 293 9.86 -8.22 7.98
CA ILE A 293 10.94 -8.72 8.86
C ILE A 293 10.59 -8.47 10.33
N GLU A 294 10.13 -7.27 10.67
CA GLU A 294 9.73 -6.94 12.05
C GLU A 294 8.48 -7.72 12.49
N PHE A 295 7.49 -7.87 11.61
CA PHE A 295 6.29 -8.68 11.85
C PHE A 295 6.64 -10.12 12.26
N ARG A 296 7.61 -10.74 11.57
CA ARG A 296 8.05 -12.12 11.87
C ARG A 296 8.59 -12.28 13.29
N LYS A 297 9.21 -11.24 13.85
CA LYS A 297 9.69 -11.25 15.24
C LYS A 297 8.53 -11.30 16.24
N HIS A 298 7.39 -10.70 15.89
CA HIS A 298 6.20 -10.63 16.74
C HIS A 298 5.24 -11.81 16.51
N ALA A 299 5.30 -12.46 15.34
CA ALA A 299 4.49 -13.63 14.97
C ALA A 299 5.37 -14.83 14.54
N PRO A 300 6.13 -15.45 15.46
CA PRO A 300 7.01 -16.57 15.13
C PRO A 300 6.21 -17.75 14.58
N GLY A 301 6.74 -18.40 13.54
CA GLY A 301 6.07 -19.49 12.82
C GLY A 301 5.30 -19.05 11.56
N THR A 302 5.10 -17.75 11.36
CA THR A 302 4.58 -17.24 10.07
C THR A 302 5.71 -17.23 9.03
N GLN A 303 5.66 -18.17 8.09
CA GLN A 303 6.57 -18.17 6.95
C GLN A 303 6.12 -17.10 5.96
N MET A 304 6.87 -16.01 5.87
CA MET A 304 6.67 -14.97 4.87
C MET A 304 7.69 -15.13 3.74
N SER A 305 7.18 -15.33 2.52
CA SER A 305 7.95 -15.40 1.28
C SER A 305 7.60 -14.20 0.42
N VAL A 306 8.64 -13.46 -0.01
CA VAL A 306 8.48 -12.32 -0.90
C VAL A 306 7.87 -12.75 -2.23
N ILE A 307 8.33 -13.88 -2.77
CA ILE A 307 7.87 -14.39 -4.06
C ILE A 307 6.45 -14.89 -3.97
N ASP A 308 6.07 -15.56 -2.88
CA ASP A 308 4.67 -16.00 -2.69
C ASP A 308 3.73 -14.81 -2.62
N THR A 309 4.13 -13.74 -1.92
CA THR A 309 3.33 -12.51 -1.87
C THR A 309 3.16 -11.91 -3.26
N LEU A 310 4.23 -11.86 -4.05
CA LEU A 310 4.16 -11.33 -5.41
C LEU A 310 3.31 -12.22 -6.33
N MET A 311 3.49 -13.55 -6.30
CA MET A 311 2.69 -14.49 -7.09
C MET A 311 1.19 -14.44 -6.77
N LYS A 312 0.83 -14.14 -5.52
CA LYS A 312 -0.57 -13.93 -5.13
C LYS A 312 -1.17 -12.63 -5.66
N ASN A 313 -0.35 -11.60 -5.83
CA ASN A 313 -0.82 -10.26 -6.22
C ASN A 313 -0.58 -9.92 -7.71
N TYR A 314 0.24 -10.71 -8.42
CA TYR A 314 0.64 -10.46 -9.79
C TYR A 314 0.43 -11.66 -10.70
N THR A 315 -0.04 -11.39 -11.91
CA THR A 315 -0.10 -12.39 -12.99
C THR A 315 1.31 -12.83 -13.41
N PRO A 316 1.46 -14.00 -14.05
CA PRO A 316 2.77 -14.45 -14.55
C PRO A 316 3.44 -13.44 -15.49
N LYS A 317 2.66 -12.72 -16.30
CA LYS A 317 3.16 -11.63 -17.17
C LYS A 317 3.74 -10.47 -16.35
N ASN A 318 3.06 -10.06 -15.29
CA ASN A 318 3.53 -8.98 -14.43
C ASN A 318 4.73 -9.42 -13.59
N MET A 319 4.79 -10.68 -13.14
CA MET A 319 5.97 -11.27 -12.49
C MET A 319 7.20 -11.23 -13.40
N ALA A 320 7.05 -11.62 -14.67
CA ALA A 320 8.14 -11.52 -15.64
C ALA A 320 8.62 -10.06 -15.81
N THR A 321 7.68 -9.11 -15.80
CA THR A 321 7.98 -7.67 -15.89
C THR A 321 8.76 -7.17 -14.67
N ILE A 322 8.35 -7.55 -13.45
CA ILE A 322 9.04 -7.23 -12.19
C ILE A 322 10.49 -7.75 -12.23
N ILE A 323 10.68 -9.02 -12.61
CA ILE A 323 12.00 -9.65 -12.67
C ILE A 323 12.87 -8.99 -13.76
N ASN A 324 12.32 -8.74 -14.94
CA ASN A 324 13.08 -8.18 -16.06
C ASN A 324 13.51 -6.74 -15.81
N THR A 325 12.60 -5.88 -15.31
CA THR A 325 12.95 -4.49 -14.94
C THR A 325 13.99 -4.46 -13.83
N ALA A 326 13.86 -5.34 -12.82
CA ALA A 326 14.83 -5.42 -11.74
C ALA A 326 16.21 -5.90 -12.18
N LYS A 327 16.32 -6.80 -13.17
CA LYS A 327 17.62 -7.22 -13.74
C LYS A 327 18.39 -6.08 -14.41
N GLN A 328 17.67 -5.16 -15.04
CA GLN A 328 18.28 -4.02 -15.75
C GLN A 328 18.75 -2.93 -14.79
N ASN A 329 18.17 -2.86 -13.58
CA ASN A 329 18.55 -1.88 -12.58
C ASN A 329 19.67 -2.44 -11.66
N PRO A 330 20.87 -1.84 -11.61
CA PRO A 330 21.98 -2.33 -10.80
C PRO A 330 21.64 -2.50 -9.30
N ASN A 331 20.75 -1.66 -8.77
CA ASN A 331 20.37 -1.68 -7.35
C ASN A 331 19.43 -2.84 -7.00
N THR A 332 18.70 -3.40 -7.97
CA THR A 332 17.71 -4.46 -7.74
C THR A 332 18.05 -5.77 -8.45
N LYS A 333 19.11 -5.80 -9.28
CA LYS A 333 19.57 -6.98 -10.02
C LYS A 333 19.83 -8.19 -9.13
N ARG A 334 20.45 -7.99 -7.96
CA ARG A 334 20.73 -9.08 -7.02
C ARG A 334 19.45 -9.68 -6.43
N MET A 335 18.46 -8.83 -6.13
CA MET A 335 17.15 -9.28 -5.65
C MET A 335 16.43 -10.10 -6.73
N ALA A 336 16.47 -9.65 -7.98
CA ALA A 336 15.91 -10.41 -9.10
C ALA A 336 16.54 -11.80 -9.25
N GLN A 337 17.86 -11.93 -9.07
CA GLN A 337 18.56 -13.23 -9.12
C GLN A 337 18.11 -14.17 -8.00
N TYR A 338 17.98 -13.66 -6.77
CA TYR A 338 17.44 -14.45 -5.66
C TYR A 338 16.02 -14.94 -5.94
N MET A 339 15.19 -14.09 -6.52
CA MET A 339 13.80 -14.44 -6.80
C MET A 339 13.66 -15.54 -7.84
N GLN A 340 14.52 -15.54 -8.87
CA GLN A 340 14.55 -16.63 -9.84
C GLN A 340 14.99 -17.96 -9.20
N ALA A 341 15.95 -17.93 -8.28
CA ALA A 341 16.40 -19.14 -7.60
C ALA A 341 15.30 -19.74 -6.70
N ASP A 342 14.60 -18.90 -5.94
CA ASP A 342 13.48 -19.34 -5.10
C ASP A 342 12.26 -19.79 -5.94
N GLU A 343 11.99 -19.16 -7.08
CA GLU A 343 10.93 -19.60 -8.01
C GLU A 343 11.23 -21.01 -8.54
N VAL A 344 12.47 -21.30 -8.96
CA VAL A 344 12.90 -22.65 -9.36
C VAL A 344 12.69 -23.64 -8.22
N LYS A 345 13.11 -23.29 -7.01
CA LYS A 345 12.94 -24.13 -5.82
C LYS A 345 11.45 -24.39 -5.51
N LEU A 346 10.59 -23.39 -5.64
CA LEU A 346 9.13 -23.51 -5.47
C LEU A 346 8.53 -24.47 -6.52
N VAL A 347 8.90 -24.32 -7.79
CA VAL A 347 8.43 -25.21 -8.86
C VAL A 347 8.90 -26.66 -8.63
N GLU A 348 10.16 -26.86 -8.25
CA GLU A 348 10.69 -28.17 -7.87
C GLU A 348 9.91 -28.78 -6.70
N THR A 349 9.65 -28.00 -5.65
CA THR A 349 8.91 -28.45 -4.46
C THR A 349 7.47 -28.84 -4.81
N LEU A 350 6.78 -28.03 -5.62
CA LEU A 350 5.41 -28.30 -6.07
C LEU A 350 5.33 -29.54 -6.97
N TYR A 351 6.31 -29.71 -7.87
CA TYR A 351 6.40 -30.90 -8.72
C TYR A 351 6.63 -32.17 -7.89
N VAL A 352 7.58 -32.13 -6.95
CA VAL A 352 7.85 -33.25 -6.03
C VAL A 352 6.62 -33.59 -5.21
N ALA A 353 5.94 -32.61 -4.61
CA ALA A 353 4.73 -32.83 -3.83
C ALA A 353 3.59 -33.46 -4.64
N LYS A 354 3.41 -33.03 -5.90
CA LYS A 354 2.40 -33.64 -6.81
C LYS A 354 2.75 -35.09 -7.14
N VAL A 355 4.03 -35.39 -7.39
CA VAL A 355 4.49 -36.76 -7.65
C VAL A 355 4.35 -37.63 -6.40
N GLU A 356 4.65 -37.11 -5.22
CA GLU A 356 4.47 -37.81 -3.94
C GLU A 356 3.00 -38.13 -3.66
N LYS A 357 2.10 -37.17 -3.91
CA LYS A 357 0.65 -37.41 -3.77
C LYS A 357 0.16 -38.54 -4.68
N ILE A 358 0.58 -38.56 -5.94
CA ILE A 358 0.24 -39.64 -6.90
C ILE A 358 0.79 -40.99 -6.42
N LYS A 359 2.03 -41.01 -5.92
CA LYS A 359 2.64 -42.23 -5.35
C LYS A 359 1.86 -42.74 -4.15
N GLU A 360 1.40 -41.84 -3.27
CA GLU A 360 0.62 -42.21 -2.10
C GLU A 360 -0.75 -42.76 -2.48
N GLU A 361 -1.46 -42.11 -3.41
CA GLU A 361 -2.73 -42.59 -3.95
C GLU A 361 -2.60 -44.03 -4.52
N TRP A 362 -1.56 -44.30 -5.30
CA TRP A 362 -1.28 -45.65 -5.81
C TRP A 362 -0.93 -46.64 -4.70
N ASN A 363 -0.15 -46.23 -3.70
CA ASN A 363 0.15 -47.09 -2.56
C ASN A 363 -1.11 -47.46 -1.76
N GLN A 364 -2.05 -46.52 -1.62
CA GLN A 364 -3.34 -46.77 -0.97
C GLN A 364 -4.19 -47.76 -1.79
N GLN A 365 -4.26 -47.60 -3.12
CA GLN A 365 -4.94 -48.58 -3.98
C GLN A 365 -4.32 -49.98 -3.88
N ILE A 366 -2.99 -50.08 -3.87
CA ILE A 366 -2.27 -51.35 -3.67
C ILE A 366 -2.65 -51.98 -2.32
N ARG A 367 -2.74 -51.20 -1.24
CA ARG A 367 -3.17 -51.71 0.08
C ARG A 367 -4.60 -52.26 0.03
N VAL A 368 -5.54 -51.52 -0.57
CA VAL A 368 -6.94 -51.96 -0.71
C VAL A 368 -7.04 -53.28 -1.48
N TRP A 369 -6.29 -53.45 -2.56
CA TRP A 369 -6.25 -54.71 -3.30
C TRP A 369 -5.65 -55.85 -2.48
N LEU A 370 -4.59 -55.58 -1.70
CA LEU A 370 -3.95 -56.58 -0.84
C LEU A 370 -4.87 -57.02 0.31
N ASP A 371 -5.57 -56.10 0.96
CA ASP A 371 -6.49 -56.39 2.06
C ASP A 371 -7.66 -57.27 1.60
N ARG A 372 -8.12 -57.04 0.36
CA ARG A 372 -9.16 -57.86 -0.29
C ARG A 372 -8.62 -59.15 -0.92
N MET A 373 -7.31 -59.36 -0.88
CA MET A 373 -6.64 -60.46 -1.58
C MET A 373 -7.05 -60.54 -3.06
N GLU A 374 -7.14 -59.39 -3.73
CA GLU A 374 -7.55 -59.32 -5.14
C GLU A 374 -6.58 -60.12 -6.02
N PRO A 375 -7.06 -61.05 -6.87
CA PRO A 375 -6.18 -61.78 -7.76
C PRO A 375 -5.35 -60.83 -8.65
N PRO A 376 -4.04 -61.07 -8.84
CA PRO A 376 -3.19 -60.32 -9.77
C PRO A 376 -3.81 -60.06 -11.14
N GLU A 377 -4.57 -61.03 -11.65
CA GLU A 377 -5.32 -60.93 -12.90
C GLU A 377 -6.41 -59.85 -12.86
N ASN A 378 -7.19 -59.79 -11.79
CA ASN A 378 -8.24 -58.77 -11.65
C ASN A 378 -7.61 -57.38 -11.57
N VAL A 379 -6.49 -57.26 -10.85
CA VAL A 379 -5.73 -56.00 -10.80
C VAL A 379 -5.15 -55.64 -12.17
N PHE A 380 -4.73 -56.62 -12.98
CA PHE A 380 -4.28 -56.40 -14.36
C PHE A 380 -5.39 -55.77 -15.22
N LYS A 381 -6.62 -56.29 -15.10
CA LYS A 381 -7.83 -55.75 -15.75
C LYS A 381 -8.28 -54.39 -15.20
N ILE A 382 -8.23 -54.19 -13.88
CA ILE A 382 -8.56 -52.91 -13.23
C ILE A 382 -7.64 -51.80 -13.76
N LEU A 383 -6.36 -52.12 -13.97
CA LEU A 383 -5.37 -51.23 -14.58
C LEU A 383 -5.48 -51.13 -16.11
N LYS A 384 -6.44 -51.85 -16.73
CA LYS A 384 -6.72 -51.91 -18.17
C LYS A 384 -5.54 -52.41 -19.02
N LEU A 385 -4.64 -53.19 -18.42
CA LEU A 385 -3.44 -53.72 -19.07
C LEU A 385 -3.78 -54.85 -20.06
N ASP A 386 -4.97 -55.44 -19.95
CA ASP A 386 -5.51 -56.43 -20.89
C ASP A 386 -5.86 -55.85 -22.27
N LYS A 387 -5.95 -54.51 -22.38
CA LYS A 387 -6.32 -53.81 -23.62
C LYS A 387 -5.14 -53.18 -24.35
N GLU A 388 -3.94 -53.27 -23.77
CA GLU A 388 -2.73 -52.70 -24.32
C GLU A 388 -2.11 -53.68 -25.32
N ALA A 389 -1.84 -53.21 -26.55
CA ALA A 389 -1.22 -54.03 -27.59
C ALA A 389 0.32 -54.09 -27.40
N ASP A 390 1.10 -53.73 -28.42
CA ASP A 390 2.56 -53.96 -28.45
C ASP A 390 3.37 -53.20 -27.39
N ASN A 391 2.77 -52.19 -26.73
CA ASN A 391 3.43 -51.32 -25.75
C ASN A 391 3.12 -51.66 -24.28
N LEU A 392 2.48 -52.81 -24.01
CA LEU A 392 2.09 -53.20 -22.66
C LEU A 392 3.25 -53.13 -21.64
N LEU A 393 4.44 -53.68 -21.93
CA LEU A 393 5.58 -53.65 -21.00
C LEU A 393 6.16 -52.24 -20.77
N ALA A 394 5.91 -51.31 -21.69
CA ALA A 394 6.28 -49.90 -21.55
C ALA A 394 5.20 -49.06 -20.84
N ASN A 395 4.02 -49.61 -20.60
CA ASN A 395 2.92 -48.91 -19.94
C ASN A 395 3.30 -48.57 -18.48
N PRO A 396 3.18 -47.30 -18.04
CA PRO A 396 3.48 -46.90 -16.66
C PRO A 396 2.74 -47.72 -15.59
N GLN A 397 1.52 -48.21 -15.90
CA GLN A 397 0.71 -49.03 -14.99
C GLN A 397 1.29 -50.42 -14.74
N MET A 398 2.18 -50.92 -15.61
CA MET A 398 2.89 -52.19 -15.37
C MET A 398 3.80 -52.13 -14.14
N LYS A 399 4.34 -50.95 -13.80
CA LYS A 399 5.14 -50.76 -12.59
C LYS A 399 4.28 -50.91 -11.34
N VAL A 400 3.05 -50.41 -11.37
CA VAL A 400 2.07 -50.53 -10.27
C VAL A 400 1.66 -52.00 -10.11
N TRP A 401 1.32 -52.66 -11.22
CA TRP A 401 0.94 -54.08 -11.22
C TRP A 401 2.07 -54.98 -10.71
N THR A 402 3.31 -54.78 -11.16
CA THR A 402 4.47 -55.58 -10.71
C THR A 402 4.77 -55.37 -9.22
N LYS A 403 4.60 -54.13 -8.72
CA LYS A 403 4.74 -53.83 -7.30
C LYS A 403 3.65 -54.52 -6.48
N TYR A 404 2.41 -54.54 -6.98
CA TYR A 404 1.29 -55.24 -6.38
C TYR A 404 1.56 -56.75 -6.31
N THR A 405 1.90 -57.39 -7.42
CA THR A 405 2.07 -58.85 -7.48
C THR A 405 3.23 -59.35 -6.61
N LYS A 406 4.31 -58.57 -6.48
CA LYS A 406 5.38 -58.85 -5.51
C LYS A 406 4.84 -58.87 -4.08
N LYS A 407 4.12 -57.81 -3.67
CA LYS A 407 3.53 -57.72 -2.32
C LYS A 407 2.46 -58.79 -2.08
N PHE A 408 1.66 -59.11 -3.10
CA PHE A 408 0.66 -60.16 -3.05
C PHE A 408 1.31 -61.53 -2.82
N LYS A 409 2.41 -61.82 -3.55
CA LYS A 409 3.22 -63.03 -3.35
C LYS A 409 3.77 -63.12 -1.92
N ASP A 410 4.30 -62.02 -1.39
CA ASP A 410 4.80 -61.98 -0.01
C ASP A 410 3.67 -62.24 1.00
N ARG A 411 2.50 -61.60 0.82
CA ARG A 411 1.32 -61.79 1.68
C ARG A 411 0.77 -63.22 1.63
N THR A 412 0.71 -63.83 0.45
CA THR A 412 0.27 -65.22 0.31
C THR A 412 1.22 -66.21 1.00
N LYS A 413 2.53 -65.92 1.03
CA LYS A 413 3.50 -66.72 1.78
C LYS A 413 3.31 -66.60 3.28
N GLU A 414 3.06 -65.38 3.79
CA GLU A 414 2.72 -65.14 5.20
C GLU A 414 1.46 -65.92 5.61
N MET A 415 0.51 -66.09 4.69
CA MET A 415 -0.73 -66.84 4.91
C MET A 415 -0.60 -68.35 4.62
N HIS A 416 0.60 -68.86 4.38
CA HIS A 416 0.89 -70.27 4.04
C HIS A 416 0.12 -70.81 2.81
N LEU A 417 -0.20 -69.96 1.84
CA LEU A 417 -0.85 -70.36 0.58
C LEU A 417 0.19 -70.72 -0.50
N THR A 418 -0.13 -71.68 -1.38
CA THR A 418 0.73 -72.05 -2.51
C THR A 418 0.71 -70.98 -3.59
N VAL A 419 1.88 -70.50 -3.99
CA VAL A 419 2.03 -69.48 -5.06
C VAL A 419 2.60 -70.14 -6.31
N THR A 420 1.94 -69.97 -7.45
CA THR A 420 2.49 -70.39 -8.75
C THR A 420 3.63 -69.46 -9.16
N GLU A 421 4.75 -70.04 -9.63
CA GLU A 421 5.80 -69.27 -10.28
C GLU A 421 5.33 -68.73 -11.64
N GLY A 422 5.71 -67.48 -11.96
CA GLY A 422 5.34 -66.84 -13.23
C GLY A 422 3.92 -66.26 -13.27
N ILE A 423 3.54 -65.47 -12.26
CA ILE A 423 2.24 -64.76 -12.19
C ILE A 423 2.00 -63.91 -13.45
N LEU A 424 3.03 -63.25 -13.96
CA LEU A 424 2.92 -62.47 -15.20
C LEU A 424 2.69 -63.36 -16.41
N SER A 425 3.50 -64.40 -16.60
CA SER A 425 3.31 -65.35 -17.70
C SER A 425 1.94 -66.04 -17.64
N ASP A 426 1.45 -66.41 -16.45
CA ASP A 426 0.12 -67.00 -16.24
C ASP A 426 -1.00 -66.02 -16.58
N THR A 427 -0.83 -64.75 -16.20
CA THR A 427 -1.80 -63.69 -16.52
C THR A 427 -1.82 -63.45 -18.03
N LEU A 428 -0.64 -63.32 -18.66
CA LEU A 428 -0.52 -63.06 -20.09
C LEU A 428 -1.08 -64.19 -20.95
N LEU A 429 -0.85 -65.45 -20.57
CA LEU A 429 -1.37 -66.63 -21.28
C LEU A 429 -2.91 -66.73 -21.28
N LYS A 430 -3.60 -65.98 -20.41
CA LYS A 430 -5.08 -65.90 -20.40
C LYS A 430 -5.64 -64.86 -21.39
N TYR A 431 -4.87 -63.81 -21.71
CA TYR A 431 -5.33 -62.69 -22.53
C TYR A 431 -4.72 -62.68 -23.93
N TYR A 432 -3.56 -63.29 -24.12
CA TYR A 432 -2.82 -63.28 -25.38
C TYR A 432 -2.58 -64.70 -25.85
N ASN A 433 -2.82 -64.94 -27.15
CA ASN A 433 -2.47 -66.23 -27.76
C ASN A 433 -0.92 -66.39 -27.83
N PRO A 434 -0.41 -67.63 -27.92
CA PRO A 434 1.04 -67.87 -27.86
C PRO A 434 1.85 -67.18 -28.97
N GLU A 435 1.27 -66.97 -30.16
CA GLU A 435 1.94 -66.36 -31.32
C GLU A 435 2.07 -64.83 -31.17
N HIS A 436 1.00 -64.17 -30.70
CA HIS A 436 1.05 -62.75 -30.35
C HIS A 436 1.98 -62.51 -29.16
N LEU A 437 1.97 -63.40 -28.16
CA LEU A 437 2.86 -63.28 -27.00
C LEU A 437 4.34 -63.39 -27.38
N ALA A 438 4.68 -64.29 -28.32
CA ALA A 438 6.04 -64.43 -28.84
C ALA A 438 6.50 -63.17 -29.60
N THR A 439 5.61 -62.60 -30.43
CA THR A 439 5.88 -61.38 -31.20
C THR A 439 6.03 -60.16 -30.28
N PHE A 440 5.19 -60.10 -29.25
CA PHE A 440 5.21 -59.09 -28.19
C PHE A 440 6.53 -59.12 -27.41
N ILE A 441 6.95 -60.30 -26.94
CA ILE A 441 8.22 -60.48 -26.22
C ILE A 441 9.42 -60.14 -27.11
N ALA A 442 9.40 -60.56 -28.38
CA ALA A 442 10.45 -60.22 -29.35
C ALA A 442 10.56 -58.70 -29.58
N THR A 443 9.43 -57.98 -29.54
CA THR A 443 9.40 -56.52 -29.67
C THR A 443 9.90 -55.83 -28.40
N ALA A 444 9.48 -56.29 -27.22
CA ALA A 444 9.93 -55.77 -25.94
C ALA A 444 11.44 -56.01 -25.68
N LYS A 445 12.02 -57.06 -26.26
CA LYS A 445 13.48 -57.30 -26.26
C LYS A 445 14.28 -56.26 -27.02
N LYS A 446 13.69 -55.58 -28.01
CA LYS A 446 14.37 -54.55 -28.80
C LYS A 446 14.48 -53.21 -28.06
N ASN A 447 13.77 -53.04 -26.94
CA ASN A 447 13.79 -51.84 -26.12
C ASN A 447 14.65 -52.08 -24.86
N PRO A 448 15.77 -51.35 -24.66
CA PRO A 448 16.69 -51.54 -23.53
C PRO A 448 16.02 -51.45 -22.16
N ASN A 449 14.92 -50.70 -22.04
CA ASN A 449 14.20 -50.53 -20.77
C ASN A 449 13.31 -51.72 -20.41
N THR A 450 12.96 -52.58 -21.38
CA THR A 450 12.06 -53.73 -21.20
C THR A 450 12.74 -55.07 -21.51
N GLU A 451 13.97 -55.05 -22.02
CA GLU A 451 14.70 -56.22 -22.50
C GLU A 451 14.86 -57.32 -21.45
N LEU A 452 15.37 -56.98 -20.26
CA LEU A 452 15.63 -57.96 -19.20
C LEU A 452 14.33 -58.65 -18.72
N MET A 453 13.24 -57.88 -18.64
CA MET A 453 11.92 -58.40 -18.25
C MET A 453 11.36 -59.32 -19.35
N ALA A 454 11.52 -58.94 -20.62
CA ALA A 454 11.10 -59.76 -21.75
C ALA A 454 11.92 -61.07 -21.86
N GLN A 455 13.22 -61.04 -21.59
CA GLN A 455 14.07 -62.24 -21.53
C GLN A 455 13.64 -63.20 -20.41
N TYR A 456 13.34 -62.69 -19.21
CA TYR A 456 12.84 -63.49 -18.10
C TYR A 456 11.50 -64.16 -18.42
N GLU A 457 10.53 -63.41 -18.97
CA GLU A 457 9.22 -63.96 -19.32
C GLU A 457 9.31 -65.01 -20.44
N GLU A 458 10.19 -64.83 -21.43
CA GLU A 458 10.45 -65.85 -22.44
C GLU A 458 10.95 -67.16 -21.81
N ALA A 459 11.93 -67.07 -20.89
CA ALA A 459 12.47 -68.25 -20.21
C ALA A 459 11.42 -69.00 -19.39
N VAL A 460 10.52 -68.28 -18.70
CA VAL A 460 9.42 -68.88 -17.93
C VAL A 460 8.40 -69.58 -18.83
N LEU A 461 8.01 -68.96 -19.94
CA LEU A 461 7.07 -69.55 -20.91
C LEU A 461 7.65 -70.81 -21.57
N VAL A 462 8.94 -70.77 -21.94
CA VAL A 462 9.66 -71.93 -22.47
C VAL A 462 9.67 -73.05 -21.43
N HIS A 463 10.05 -72.77 -20.19
CA HIS A 463 10.05 -73.76 -19.11
C HIS A 463 8.67 -74.40 -18.89
N LYS A 464 7.60 -73.60 -18.84
CA LYS A 464 6.22 -74.10 -18.70
C LYS A 464 5.80 -75.02 -19.86
N LYS A 465 6.16 -74.66 -21.10
CA LYS A 465 5.91 -75.51 -22.29
C LYS A 465 6.65 -76.85 -22.21
N TYR A 466 7.89 -76.87 -21.70
CA TYR A 466 8.65 -78.09 -21.47
C TYR A 466 8.04 -78.96 -20.37
N MET A 467 7.64 -78.39 -19.23
CA MET A 467 7.00 -79.12 -18.13
C MET A 467 5.64 -79.73 -18.53
N ALA A 468 4.86 -79.03 -19.35
CA ALA A 468 3.60 -79.55 -19.90
C ALA A 468 3.81 -80.79 -20.80
N LYS A 469 4.88 -80.79 -21.62
CA LYS A 469 5.26 -81.96 -22.44
C LYS A 469 5.69 -83.15 -21.57
N ILE A 470 6.51 -82.92 -20.54
CA ILE A 470 6.94 -83.97 -19.61
C ILE A 470 5.74 -84.58 -18.87
N LYS A 471 4.80 -83.75 -18.42
CA LYS A 471 3.60 -84.22 -17.70
C LYS A 471 2.68 -85.07 -18.59
N LYS A 472 2.64 -84.82 -19.90
CA LYS A 472 1.90 -85.64 -20.87
C LYS A 472 2.54 -87.01 -21.06
N ILE A 473 3.87 -87.08 -21.11
CA ILE A 473 4.66 -88.33 -21.21
C ILE A 473 4.55 -89.19 -19.94
N LEU A 474 4.29 -88.59 -18.79
CA LEU A 474 4.16 -89.30 -17.50
C LEU A 474 2.74 -89.81 -17.20
N VAL A 475 1.74 -89.44 -18.02
CA VAL A 475 0.32 -89.79 -17.86
C VAL A 475 -0.18 -90.73 -18.96
N ASP A 476 0.54 -90.80 -20.09
CA ASP A 476 0.45 -91.86 -21.10
C ASP A 476 1.38 -93.03 -20.72
#